data_AF-A0AAV8TY43-F1
#
_entry.id   AF-A0AAV8TY43-F1
#
_cell.length_a   1.000
_cell.length_b   1.000
_cell.length_c   1.000
_cell.angle_alpha   90.00
_cell.angle_beta   90.00
_cell.angle_gamma   90.00
#
_symmetry.space_group_name_H-M   'P 1'
#
loop_
_entity.id
_entity.type
_entity.pdbx_description
1 polymer ?
#
loop_
_entity_poly.entity_id
_entity_poly.type
_entity_poly.pdbx_seq_one_letter_code
_entity_poly.pdbx_strand_id
1 'polypeptide(L)'
;MAVKLSIWSKEAAVHFAMIILIIANLLFHRGHAQDAPVETVEKALICFNDKVIYAECNEAYRLTMSGNIDIPPEETDLFCDGPCQGETQAVLHCIDNIFSGFLFYNKASVRDVRYALNAGCSYTSQRGNFDVANYIGNGSSTVIGSFNLIGLGILPPIIGLLMFMFLFQLL
;
A
#
# COMPACT_ATOMS: atom_id res chain seq x y z
N MET A 1 -48.64 -26.93 11.05
CA MET A 1 -47.80 -25.98 11.83
C MET A 1 -46.32 -26.35 11.88
N ALA A 2 -45.92 -27.63 11.94
CA ALA A 2 -44.50 -28.02 12.05
C ALA A 2 -43.59 -27.67 10.85
N VAL A 3 -44.12 -27.67 9.61
CA VAL A 3 -43.34 -27.40 8.39
C VAL A 3 -42.83 -25.94 8.34
N LYS A 4 -43.61 -24.99 8.86
CA LYS A 4 -43.29 -23.55 8.83
C LYS A 4 -42.12 -23.19 9.75
N LEU A 5 -42.00 -23.87 10.91
CA LEU A 5 -40.82 -23.74 11.79
C LEU A 5 -39.54 -24.27 11.13
N SER A 6 -39.63 -25.37 10.37
CA SER A 6 -38.45 -25.96 9.70
C SER A 6 -37.92 -25.09 8.54
N ILE A 7 -38.79 -24.32 7.89
CA ILE A 7 -38.44 -23.39 6.81
C ILE A 7 -37.80 -22.12 7.40
N TRP A 8 -38.37 -21.59 8.49
CA TRP A 8 -37.82 -20.45 9.23
C TRP A 8 -36.39 -20.73 9.76
N SER A 9 -36.13 -21.94 10.24
CA SER A 9 -34.79 -22.37 10.68
C SER A 9 -33.76 -22.42 9.54
N LYS A 10 -34.20 -22.78 8.32
CA LYS A 10 -33.32 -22.85 7.14
C LYS A 10 -33.00 -21.48 6.56
N GLU A 11 -34.00 -20.59 6.50
CA GLU A 11 -33.81 -19.22 6.00
C GLU A 11 -32.91 -18.41 6.94
N ALA A 12 -33.09 -18.53 8.27
CA ALA A 12 -32.19 -17.93 9.25
C ALA A 12 -30.74 -18.43 9.09
N ALA A 13 -30.54 -19.74 8.85
CA ALA A 13 -29.21 -20.32 8.67
C ALA A 13 -28.50 -19.78 7.42
N VAL A 14 -29.22 -19.56 6.33
CA VAL A 14 -28.68 -18.96 5.09
C VAL A 14 -28.25 -17.52 5.33
N HIS A 15 -29.04 -16.72 6.07
CA HIS A 15 -28.67 -15.35 6.41
C HIS A 15 -27.43 -15.27 7.30
N PHE A 16 -27.31 -16.13 8.31
CA PHE A 16 -26.12 -16.22 9.14
C PHE A 16 -24.88 -16.61 8.33
N ALA A 17 -25.01 -17.58 7.41
CA ALA A 17 -23.91 -17.98 6.53
C ALA A 17 -23.45 -16.81 5.62
N MET A 18 -24.38 -16.04 5.06
CA MET A 18 -24.04 -14.87 4.23
C MET A 18 -23.38 -13.75 5.02
N ILE A 19 -23.85 -13.46 6.24
CA ILE A 19 -23.22 -12.46 7.12
C ILE A 19 -21.81 -12.90 7.52
N ILE A 20 -21.61 -14.19 7.84
CA ILE A 20 -20.28 -14.75 8.14
C ILE A 20 -19.36 -14.64 6.93
N LEU A 21 -19.84 -14.91 5.71
CA LEU A 21 -19.05 -14.75 4.49
C LEU A 21 -18.69 -13.28 4.22
N ILE A 22 -19.60 -12.34 4.43
CA ILE A 22 -19.33 -10.90 4.26
C ILE A 22 -18.31 -10.42 5.31
N ILE A 23 -18.49 -10.80 6.58
CA ILE A 23 -17.55 -10.49 7.66
C ILE A 23 -16.19 -11.15 7.40
N ALA A 24 -16.16 -12.39 6.93
CA ALA A 24 -14.92 -13.07 6.55
C ALA A 24 -14.21 -12.30 5.45
N ASN A 25 -14.87 -11.87 4.38
CA ASN A 25 -14.25 -11.04 3.34
C ASN A 25 -13.76 -9.68 3.88
N LEU A 26 -14.51 -9.04 4.76
CA LEU A 26 -14.13 -7.75 5.38
C LEU A 26 -12.97 -7.88 6.37
N LEU A 27 -12.91 -8.97 7.14
CA LEU A 27 -11.83 -9.26 8.09
C LEU A 27 -10.58 -9.81 7.39
N PHE A 28 -10.75 -10.60 6.34
CA PHE A 28 -9.65 -11.17 5.55
C PHE A 28 -8.96 -10.11 4.68
N HIS A 29 -9.68 -9.07 4.23
CA HIS A 29 -9.04 -7.90 3.61
C HIS A 29 -8.22 -7.04 4.58
N ARG A 30 -8.34 -7.23 5.89
CA ARG A 30 -7.57 -6.48 6.91
C ARG A 30 -6.29 -7.19 7.35
N GLY A 31 -6.01 -8.38 6.80
CA GLY A 31 -4.96 -9.29 7.26
C GLY A 31 -3.92 -9.64 6.20
N HIS A 32 -3.41 -8.68 5.42
CA HIS A 32 -2.08 -8.84 4.83
C HIS A 32 -1.07 -8.18 5.76
N ALA A 33 -0.54 -8.96 6.69
CA ALA A 33 0.80 -8.70 7.18
C ALA A 33 1.72 -8.73 5.94
N GLN A 34 2.37 -7.60 5.69
CA GLN A 34 3.12 -7.32 4.46
C GLN A 34 4.35 -8.22 4.33
N ASP A 35 4.20 -9.37 3.70
CA ASP A 35 5.21 -9.88 2.79
C ASP A 35 4.87 -9.27 1.43
N ALA A 36 5.80 -8.50 0.85
CA ALA A 36 5.60 -7.93 -0.47
C ALA A 36 5.23 -9.09 -1.42
N PRO A 37 4.03 -9.09 -2.04
CA PRO A 37 3.62 -10.18 -2.91
C PRO A 37 4.71 -10.42 -3.93
N VAL A 38 5.05 -11.67 -4.22
CA VAL A 38 6.07 -12.03 -5.23
C VAL A 38 5.83 -11.28 -6.54
N GLU A 39 4.56 -11.05 -6.88
CA GLU A 39 4.12 -10.25 -8.03
C GLU A 39 4.56 -8.76 -7.98
N THR A 40 4.58 -8.14 -6.80
CA THR A 40 5.03 -6.75 -6.60
C THR A 40 6.55 -6.63 -6.75
N VAL A 41 7.29 -7.64 -6.29
CA VAL A 41 8.76 -7.71 -6.39
C VAL A 41 9.19 -7.91 -7.84
N GLU A 42 8.53 -8.81 -8.58
CA GLU A 42 8.83 -9.08 -10.00
C GLU A 42 8.60 -7.86 -10.89
N LYS A 43 7.53 -7.08 -10.65
CA LYS A 43 7.25 -5.87 -11.45
C LYS A 43 8.25 -4.75 -11.17
N ALA A 44 8.67 -4.58 -9.91
CA ALA A 44 9.66 -3.57 -9.56
C ALA A 44 11.06 -3.92 -10.09
N LEU A 45 11.38 -5.21 -10.25
CA LEU A 45 12.66 -5.69 -10.77
C LEU A 45 12.97 -5.13 -12.18
N ILE A 46 11.94 -4.85 -12.98
CA ILE A 46 12.09 -4.23 -14.30
C ILE A 46 12.78 -2.87 -14.18
N CYS A 47 12.41 -2.06 -13.18
CA CYS A 47 13.02 -0.73 -12.97
C CYS A 47 14.46 -0.80 -12.47
N PHE A 48 14.82 -1.82 -11.68
CA PHE A 48 16.18 -1.98 -11.16
C PHE A 48 17.16 -2.55 -12.20
N ASN A 49 16.66 -3.39 -13.12
CA ASN A 49 17.47 -4.04 -14.16
C ASN A 49 17.44 -3.30 -15.50
N ASP A 50 16.79 -2.14 -15.57
CA ASP A 50 16.80 -1.33 -16.78
C ASP A 50 18.17 -0.66 -16.97
N LYS A 51 18.94 -1.20 -17.92
CA LYS A 51 20.27 -0.69 -18.30
C LYS A 51 20.23 0.72 -18.88
N VAL A 52 19.03 1.24 -19.23
CA VAL A 52 18.84 2.62 -19.66
C VAL A 52 18.81 3.57 -18.45
N ILE A 53 18.35 3.09 -17.29
CA ILE A 53 18.27 3.92 -16.08
C ILE A 53 19.62 3.95 -15.36
N TYR A 54 20.26 2.80 -15.16
CA TYR A 54 21.58 2.73 -14.56
C TYR A 54 22.67 2.61 -15.61
N ALA A 55 23.09 3.75 -16.17
CA ALA A 55 24.08 3.80 -17.23
C ALA A 55 25.49 4.15 -16.71
N GLU A 56 25.57 5.08 -15.75
CA GLU A 56 26.83 5.65 -15.29
C GLU A 56 27.05 5.49 -13.77
N CYS A 57 25.98 5.30 -12.98
CA CYS A 57 26.15 5.13 -11.54
C CYS A 57 26.89 3.84 -11.19
N ASN A 58 27.86 3.96 -10.27
CA ASN A 58 28.58 2.83 -9.70
C ASN A 58 27.61 1.86 -9.02
N GLU A 59 27.73 0.57 -9.36
CA GLU A 59 26.88 -0.51 -8.83
C GLU A 59 26.82 -0.55 -7.30
N ALA A 60 27.91 -0.18 -6.62
CA ALA A 60 27.95 -0.14 -5.16
C ALA A 60 27.00 0.88 -4.53
N TYR A 61 26.61 1.91 -5.28
CA TYR A 61 25.79 3.04 -4.80
C TYR A 61 24.37 3.02 -5.36
N ARG A 62 24.02 2.01 -6.15
CA ARG A 62 22.68 1.89 -6.74
C ARG A 62 21.67 1.52 -5.68
N LEU A 63 20.51 2.16 -5.74
CA LEU A 63 19.37 1.74 -4.94
C LEU A 63 18.96 0.32 -5.33
N THR A 64 18.74 -0.53 -4.32
CA THR A 64 18.28 -1.91 -4.49
C THR A 64 16.92 -2.13 -3.83
N MET A 65 16.39 -3.35 -3.91
CA MET A 65 15.15 -3.72 -3.21
C MET A 65 15.25 -3.66 -1.68
N SER A 66 16.46 -3.53 -1.11
CA SER A 66 16.62 -3.28 0.33
C SER A 66 15.88 -2.01 0.77
N GLY A 67 15.85 -1.01 -0.10
CA GLY A 67 15.31 0.32 0.19
C GLY A 67 16.25 1.21 0.97
N ASN A 68 17.52 0.81 1.14
CA ASN A 68 18.55 1.61 1.80
C ASN A 68 19.40 2.35 0.75
N ILE A 69 19.92 3.51 1.13
CA ILE A 69 20.86 4.31 0.35
C ILE A 69 22.18 4.35 1.15
N ASP A 70 23.06 3.41 0.85
CA ASP A 70 24.29 3.18 1.63
C ASP A 70 25.49 3.89 0.99
N ILE A 71 25.52 5.22 1.13
CA ILE A 71 26.59 6.07 0.58
C ILE A 71 27.55 6.48 1.70
N PRO A 72 28.85 6.19 1.59
CA PRO A 72 29.81 6.63 2.60
C PRO A 72 29.96 8.16 2.57
N PRO A 73 30.29 8.81 3.70
CA PRO A 73 30.42 10.26 3.78
C PRO A 73 31.39 10.85 2.74
N GLU A 74 32.46 10.12 2.42
CA GLU A 74 33.49 10.56 1.47
C GLU A 74 33.00 10.61 0.01
N GLU A 75 31.94 9.85 -0.32
CA GLU A 75 31.41 9.72 -1.68
C GLU A 75 30.08 10.48 -1.85
N THR A 76 29.60 11.13 -0.79
CA THR A 76 28.32 11.86 -0.80
C THR A 76 28.29 12.93 -1.89
N ASP A 77 29.35 13.72 -2.02
CA ASP A 77 29.38 14.79 -3.03
C ASP A 77 29.44 14.23 -4.45
N LEU A 78 30.21 13.17 -4.68
CA LEU A 78 30.26 12.50 -5.99
C LEU A 78 28.91 11.87 -6.35
N PHE A 79 28.23 11.27 -5.38
CA PHE A 79 26.90 10.68 -5.56
C PHE A 79 25.85 11.74 -5.88
N CYS A 80 25.83 12.84 -5.11
CA CYS A 80 24.82 13.89 -5.21
C CYS A 80 25.04 14.83 -6.40
N ASP A 81 26.27 15.11 -6.77
CA ASP A 81 26.59 16.00 -7.89
C ASP A 81 26.84 15.22 -9.20
N GLY A 82 26.82 13.89 -9.11
CA GLY A 82 27.01 12.95 -10.22
C GLY A 82 25.72 12.30 -10.73
N PRO A 83 25.85 11.29 -11.63
CA PRO A 83 24.69 10.66 -12.27
C PRO A 83 23.83 9.84 -11.30
N CYS A 84 24.44 9.30 -10.24
CA CYS A 84 23.77 8.39 -9.30
C CYS A 84 22.51 8.96 -8.64
N GLN A 85 22.51 10.25 -8.27
CA GLN A 85 21.31 10.89 -7.73
C GLN A 85 20.15 10.86 -8.73
N GLY A 86 20.42 11.28 -9.98
CA GLY A 86 19.43 11.32 -11.05
C GLY A 86 18.93 9.93 -11.45
N GLU A 87 19.82 8.96 -11.56
CA GLU A 87 19.48 7.57 -11.88
C GLU A 87 18.62 6.94 -10.76
N THR A 88 18.98 7.18 -9.49
CA THR A 88 18.16 6.73 -8.34
C THR A 88 16.76 7.35 -8.38
N GLN A 89 16.65 8.65 -8.68
CA GLN A 89 15.37 9.33 -8.82
C GLN A 89 14.53 8.73 -9.97
N ALA A 90 15.16 8.36 -11.08
CA ALA A 90 14.51 7.73 -12.22
C ALA A 90 13.99 6.32 -11.89
N VAL A 91 14.75 5.51 -11.14
CA VAL A 91 14.26 4.21 -10.63
C VAL A 91 13.03 4.40 -9.74
N LEU A 92 13.10 5.34 -8.79
CA LEU A 92 11.97 5.63 -7.90
C LEU A 92 10.74 6.09 -8.69
N HIS A 93 10.92 6.87 -9.75
CA HIS A 93 9.82 7.29 -10.63
C HIS A 93 9.24 6.12 -11.43
N CYS A 94 10.09 5.23 -11.97
CA CYS A 94 9.66 4.02 -12.67
C CYS A 94 8.78 3.14 -11.78
N ILE A 95 9.20 2.90 -10.52
CA ILE A 95 8.43 2.07 -9.58
C ILE A 95 7.06 2.68 -9.29
N ASP A 96 7.01 4.00 -9.03
CA ASP A 96 5.77 4.73 -8.72
C ASP A 96 4.75 4.66 -9.87
N ASN A 97 5.24 4.68 -11.13
CA ASN A 97 4.41 4.59 -12.33
C ASN A 97 3.83 3.18 -12.56
N ILE A 98 4.55 2.13 -12.15
CA ILE A 98 4.13 0.74 -12.37
C ILE A 98 3.23 0.25 -11.23
N PHE A 99 3.54 0.61 -9.99
CA PHE A 99 2.83 0.08 -8.82
C PHE A 99 2.70 1.13 -7.70
N SER A 100 1.49 1.66 -7.56
CA SER A 100 1.15 2.53 -6.43
C SER A 100 1.20 1.76 -5.11
N GLY A 101 1.90 2.31 -4.11
CA GLY A 101 2.00 1.68 -2.79
C GLY A 101 3.07 0.59 -2.69
N PHE A 102 4.07 0.59 -3.59
CA PHE A 102 5.25 -0.25 -3.45
C PHE A 102 5.97 -0.01 -2.12
N LEU A 103 6.38 -1.10 -1.47
CA LEU A 103 7.19 -1.08 -0.26
C LEU A 103 8.48 -1.87 -0.50
N PHE A 104 9.58 -1.28 -0.09
CA PHE A 104 10.89 -1.93 -0.05
C PHE A 104 10.96 -2.96 1.09
N TYR A 105 12.02 -3.79 1.10
CA TYR A 105 12.18 -4.78 2.15
C TYR A 105 12.32 -4.17 3.55
N ASN A 106 12.91 -2.99 3.67
CA ASN A 106 12.95 -2.21 4.91
C ASN A 106 11.60 -1.54 5.29
N LYS A 107 10.51 -1.84 4.57
CA LYS A 107 9.16 -1.28 4.74
C LYS A 107 9.02 0.20 4.41
N ALA A 108 10.04 0.83 3.84
CA ALA A 108 9.91 2.17 3.30
C ALA A 108 9.04 2.19 2.05
N SER A 109 8.28 3.27 1.85
CA SER A 109 7.65 3.55 0.56
C SER A 109 8.64 4.22 -0.40
N VAL A 110 8.32 4.21 -1.70
CA VAL A 110 9.04 5.03 -2.72
C VAL A 110 9.19 6.48 -2.29
N ARG A 111 8.16 7.01 -1.63
CA ARG A 111 8.15 8.38 -1.12
C ARG A 111 9.15 8.58 0.01
N ASP A 112 9.25 7.63 0.94
CA ASP A 112 10.17 7.73 2.09
C ASP A 112 11.63 7.66 1.61
N VAL A 113 11.94 6.75 0.67
CA VAL A 113 13.28 6.67 0.05
C VAL A 113 13.61 7.95 -0.71
N ARG A 114 12.65 8.52 -1.46
CA ARG A 114 12.83 9.81 -2.15
C ARG A 114 13.11 10.96 -1.19
N TYR A 115 12.48 10.96 -0.01
CA TYR A 115 12.75 11.97 1.01
C TYR A 115 14.17 11.85 1.57
N ALA A 116 14.62 10.65 1.92
CA ALA A 116 16.00 10.41 2.35
C ALA A 116 17.01 10.81 1.28
N LEU A 117 16.78 10.47 0.01
CA LEU A 117 17.64 10.88 -1.11
C LEU A 117 17.77 12.41 -1.19
N ASN A 118 16.64 13.12 -1.13
CA ASN A 118 16.62 14.58 -1.22
C ASN A 118 17.24 15.26 0.00
N ALA A 119 17.04 14.70 1.20
CA ALA A 119 17.64 15.21 2.42
C ALA A 119 19.17 15.04 2.40
N GLY A 120 19.63 13.83 2.06
CA GLY A 120 21.05 13.48 1.95
C GLY A 120 21.79 14.25 0.85
N CYS A 121 21.12 14.64 -0.23
CA CYS A 121 21.70 15.50 -1.27
C CYS A 121 21.37 16.98 -1.16
N SER A 122 20.70 17.41 -0.10
CA SER A 122 20.41 18.83 0.11
C SER A 122 21.67 19.64 0.44
N TYR A 123 21.57 20.97 0.36
CA TYR A 123 22.60 21.89 0.85
C TYR A 123 22.39 22.28 2.33
N THR A 124 21.80 21.39 3.13
CA THR A 124 21.51 21.62 4.55
C THR A 124 22.44 20.80 5.44
N SER A 125 22.30 20.92 6.77
CA SER A 125 23.00 20.05 7.72
C SER A 125 22.64 18.57 7.61
N GLN A 126 21.63 18.20 6.80
CA GLN A 126 21.27 16.81 6.50
C GLN A 126 22.06 16.22 5.32
N ARG A 127 22.95 17.00 4.66
CA ARG A 127 23.77 16.46 3.57
C ARG A 127 24.59 15.26 4.06
N GLY A 128 24.59 14.17 3.29
CA GLY A 128 25.21 12.89 3.65
C GLY A 128 24.38 12.01 4.59
N ASN A 129 23.22 12.49 5.09
CA ASN A 129 22.30 11.68 5.87
C ASN A 129 21.26 11.03 4.95
N PHE A 130 21.50 9.76 4.63
CA PHE A 130 20.62 8.95 3.78
C PHE A 130 19.78 7.94 4.58
N ASP A 131 19.63 8.14 5.89
CA ASP A 131 18.89 7.21 6.74
C ASP A 131 17.38 7.22 6.42
N VAL A 132 16.98 6.25 5.61
CA VAL A 132 15.59 6.03 5.17
C VAL A 132 14.66 5.74 6.34
N ALA A 133 15.15 5.11 7.41
CA ALA A 133 14.32 4.72 8.54
C ALA A 133 13.67 5.94 9.23
N ASN A 134 14.34 7.10 9.21
CA ASN A 134 13.82 8.36 9.76
C ASN A 134 12.56 8.88 9.05
N TYR A 135 12.26 8.37 7.85
CA TYR A 135 11.14 8.82 7.02
C TYR A 135 9.99 7.82 6.97
N ILE A 136 10.19 6.59 7.43
CA ILE A 136 9.15 5.55 7.42
C ILE A 136 7.96 6.01 8.28
N GLY A 137 6.75 5.98 7.71
CA GLY A 137 5.52 6.35 8.41
C GLY A 137 5.25 7.85 8.49
N ASN A 138 6.24 8.71 8.27
CA ASN A 138 6.03 10.15 8.06
C ASN A 138 5.35 10.43 6.70
N GLY A 139 5.32 9.41 5.83
CA GLY A 139 4.69 9.45 4.53
C GLY A 139 3.38 8.72 4.32
N SER A 140 2.78 8.27 5.42
CA SER A 140 1.35 8.05 5.56
C SER A 140 0.49 9.24 5.17
N SER A 141 0.43 9.68 3.90
CA SER A 141 -0.85 10.20 3.44
C SER A 141 -1.79 9.03 3.58
N THR A 142 -2.52 8.98 4.70
CA THR A 142 -3.81 8.31 4.73
C THR A 142 -4.50 8.78 3.47
N VAL A 143 -4.55 7.90 2.48
CA VAL A 143 -5.67 7.90 1.56
C VAL A 143 -6.82 7.56 2.49
N ILE A 144 -7.30 8.58 3.21
CA ILE A 144 -8.72 8.72 3.46
C ILE A 144 -9.23 8.77 2.03
N GLY A 145 -9.46 7.58 1.45
CA GLY A 145 -10.23 7.47 0.24
C GLY A 145 -11.41 8.32 0.57
N SER A 146 -11.53 9.46 -0.13
CA SER A 146 -12.64 10.35 0.07
C SER A 146 -13.84 9.47 -0.26
N PHE A 147 -14.41 8.87 0.77
CA PHE A 147 -15.73 8.28 0.73
C PHE A 147 -16.58 9.50 0.48
N ASN A 148 -16.76 9.81 -0.81
CA ASN A 148 -17.74 10.75 -1.26
C ASN A 148 -19.01 10.37 -0.51
N LEU A 149 -19.48 11.29 0.34
CA LEU A 149 -20.66 11.14 1.19
C LEU A 149 -21.95 10.88 0.40
N ILE A 150 -21.85 10.72 -0.91
CA ILE A 150 -22.91 10.37 -1.85
C ILE A 150 -23.25 8.86 -1.78
N GLY A 151 -22.40 8.04 -1.14
CA GLY A 151 -22.61 6.59 -0.99
C GLY A 151 -23.41 6.13 0.23
N LEU A 152 -23.84 7.03 1.14
CA LEU A 152 -24.64 6.66 2.32
C LEU A 152 -26.15 6.60 2.02
N GLY A 153 -26.54 6.43 0.76
CA GLY A 153 -27.94 6.34 0.32
C GLY A 153 -28.50 4.93 0.25
N ILE A 154 -27.72 3.89 0.55
CA ILE A 154 -28.16 2.49 0.42
C ILE A 154 -28.07 1.72 1.74
N LEU A 155 -28.52 2.33 2.83
CA LEU A 155 -29.14 1.64 3.98
C LEU A 155 -29.90 2.72 4.76
N PRO A 156 -31.19 2.92 4.42
CA PRO A 156 -32.18 1.97 4.92
C PRO A 156 -33.30 1.68 3.90
N PRO A 157 -33.27 0.50 3.26
CA PRO A 157 -34.52 -0.22 3.07
C PRO A 157 -34.48 -1.59 3.75
N ILE A 158 -33.32 -2.08 4.22
CA ILE A 158 -33.23 -3.44 4.77
C ILE A 158 -33.90 -3.53 6.15
N ILE A 159 -33.73 -2.53 7.01
CA ILE A 159 -34.42 -2.48 8.32
C ILE A 159 -35.93 -2.25 8.12
N GLY A 160 -36.31 -1.42 7.16
CA GLY A 160 -37.72 -1.19 6.80
C GLY A 160 -38.39 -2.43 6.20
N LEU A 161 -37.70 -3.16 5.33
CA LEU A 161 -38.16 -4.41 4.73
C LEU A 161 -38.24 -5.54 5.78
N LEU A 162 -37.28 -5.61 6.71
CA LEU A 162 -37.30 -6.54 7.84
C LEU A 162 -38.48 -6.26 8.79
N MET A 163 -38.76 -4.99 9.10
CA MET A 163 -39.94 -4.61 9.89
C MET A 163 -41.26 -4.87 9.14
N PHE A 164 -41.31 -4.60 7.84
CA PHE A 164 -42.50 -4.84 7.02
C PHE A 164 -42.81 -6.33 6.87
N MET A 165 -41.78 -7.17 6.72
CA MET A 165 -41.92 -8.64 6.71
C MET A 165 -42.32 -9.18 8.09
N PHE A 166 -41.86 -8.59 9.19
CA PHE A 166 -42.30 -8.95 10.55
C PHE A 166 -43.78 -8.59 10.79
N LEU A 167 -44.25 -7.44 10.30
CA LEU A 167 -45.64 -7.00 10.48
C LEU A 167 -46.63 -7.88 9.71
N PHE A 168 -46.26 -8.34 8.50
CA PHE A 168 -47.09 -9.23 7.67
C PHE A 168 -47.17 -10.67 8.21
N GLN A 169 -46.30 -11.06 9.14
CA GLN A 169 -46.34 -12.37 9.81
C GLN A 169 -47.26 -12.38 11.05
N LEU A 170 -47.71 -11.22 11.53
CA LEU A 170 -48.59 -11.04 12.69
C LEU A 170 -50.08 -10.81 12.32
N LEU A 171 -50.38 -10.60 11.03
CA LEU A 171 -51.73 -10.62 10.44
C LEU A 171 -52.03 -12.02 9.86
#